data_AF-A0A379SMT4-F1
#
_entry.id   AF-A0A379SMT4-F1
#
_cell.length_a   1.000
_cell.length_b   1.000
_cell.length_c   1.000
_cell.angle_alpha   90.00
_cell.angle_beta   90.00
_cell.angle_gamma   90.00
#
_symmetry.space_group_name_H-M   'P 1'
#
loop_
_entity.id
_entity.type
_entity.pdbx_description
1 polymer ?
#
loop_
_entity_poly.entity_id
_entity_poly.type
_entity_poly.pdbx_seq_one_letter_code
_entity_poly.pdbx_strand_id
1 'polypeptide(L)'
;MGKALVIVESPAKAKTINKYLGNDYVVKSSVGHIRDLPTSGSAAKKSADSTSTKTAKKPKKDERGALVNRMGVDPWHNWDAHYEVLPGKEKVVSELKQLAEKADHIYLATDLDREGEAIAWHLREVIGGDDARYSRVVFNEITKNAIRQAFEQPGRAEH
;
A
#
# COMPACT_ATOMS: atom_id res chain seq x y z
N MET A 1 17.81 13.51 13.92
CA MET A 1 16.56 13.41 13.16
C MET A 1 16.77 12.36 12.10
N GLY A 2 15.96 11.31 12.13
CA GLY A 2 15.83 10.38 11.02
C GLY A 2 15.28 11.12 9.80
N LYS A 3 15.63 10.62 8.62
CA LYS A 3 15.13 11.17 7.36
C LYS A 3 13.65 10.85 7.21
N ALA A 4 12.87 11.71 6.59
CA ALA A 4 11.49 11.40 6.25
C ALA A 4 11.43 10.48 5.02
N LEU A 5 10.53 9.50 5.01
CA LEU A 5 10.29 8.64 3.86
C LEU A 5 9.19 9.26 3.00
N VAL A 6 9.43 9.42 1.70
CA VAL A 6 8.44 9.87 0.73
C VAL A 6 8.15 8.73 -0.21
N ILE A 7 6.89 8.31 -0.31
CA ILE A 7 6.45 7.24 -1.19
C ILE A 7 5.60 7.82 -2.31
N VAL A 8 6.00 7.56 -3.54
CA VAL A 8 5.25 7.92 -4.74
C VAL A 8 4.87 6.68 -5.52
N GLU A 9 3.94 6.82 -6.45
CA GLU A 9 3.47 5.73 -7.28
C GLU A 9 4.55 5.22 -8.28
N SER A 10 5.20 6.13 -9.01
CA SER A 10 6.06 5.77 -10.15
C SER A 10 7.54 6.14 -9.98
N PRO A 11 8.48 5.37 -10.57
CA PRO A 11 9.92 5.66 -10.50
C PRO A 11 10.29 7.00 -11.15
N ALA A 12 9.56 7.41 -12.19
CA ALA A 12 9.76 8.68 -12.86
C ALA A 12 9.44 9.86 -11.93
N LYS A 13 8.31 9.81 -11.21
CA LYS A 13 7.95 10.81 -10.19
C LYS A 13 9.00 10.83 -9.09
N ALA A 14 9.45 9.67 -8.60
CA ALA A 14 10.45 9.58 -7.55
C ALA A 14 11.74 10.30 -7.95
N LYS A 15 12.22 10.07 -9.18
CA LYS A 15 13.42 10.71 -9.71
C LYS A 15 13.29 12.22 -9.83
N THR A 16 12.10 12.72 -10.18
CA THR A 16 11.87 14.17 -10.31
C THR A 16 11.72 14.84 -8.93
N ILE A 17 10.90 14.29 -8.04
CA ILE A 17 10.70 14.83 -6.69
C ILE A 17 12.00 14.81 -5.89
N ASN A 18 12.83 13.78 -6.04
CA ASN A 18 14.14 13.70 -5.39
C ASN A 18 15.13 14.79 -5.84
N LYS A 19 14.89 15.49 -6.96
CA LYS A 19 15.69 16.67 -7.35
C LYS A 19 15.25 17.94 -6.62
N TYR A 20 14.03 17.97 -6.13
CA TYR A 20 13.44 19.14 -5.48
C TYR A 20 13.47 19.02 -3.96
N LEU A 21 13.37 17.80 -3.43
CA LEU A 21 13.55 17.50 -2.03
C LEU A 21 15.04 17.35 -1.69
N GLY A 22 15.45 17.89 -0.54
CA GLY A 22 16.83 17.82 -0.05
C GLY A 22 17.19 16.48 0.59
N ASN A 23 18.36 16.44 1.22
CA ASN A 23 18.95 15.22 1.81
C ASN A 23 18.20 14.68 3.03
N ASP A 24 17.25 15.44 3.56
CA ASP A 24 16.39 15.09 4.70
C ASP A 24 15.26 14.12 4.32
N TYR A 25 15.05 13.91 3.02
CA TYR A 25 14.02 13.03 2.48
C TYR A 25 14.64 11.81 1.78
N VAL A 26 14.01 10.66 1.95
CA VAL A 26 14.28 9.44 1.18
C VAL A 26 13.08 9.19 0.29
N VAL A 27 13.23 9.39 -1.02
CA VAL A 27 12.13 9.21 -1.97
C VAL A 27 12.17 7.79 -2.57
N LYS A 28 11.04 7.08 -2.49
CA LYS A 28 10.85 5.72 -3.03
C LYS A 28 9.56 5.60 -3.81
N SER A 29 9.58 4.66 -4.77
CA SER A 29 8.44 4.35 -5.63
C SER A 29 7.79 3.04 -5.18
N SER A 30 6.47 2.99 -5.08
CA SER A 30 5.70 1.75 -4.91
C SER A 30 5.64 0.92 -6.20
N VAL A 31 5.96 1.56 -7.33
CA VAL A 31 5.93 0.96 -8.68
C VAL A 31 4.49 0.57 -9.05
N GLY A 32 3.58 1.52 -8.88
CA GLY A 32 2.13 1.35 -9.04
C GLY A 32 1.46 0.77 -7.79
N HIS A 33 0.36 0.05 -8.02
CA HIS A 33 -0.37 -0.68 -7.00
C HIS A 33 0.49 -1.77 -6.35
N ILE A 34 0.37 -1.90 -5.03
CA ILE A 34 1.05 -2.96 -4.26
C ILE A 34 0.11 -4.06 -3.80
N ARG A 35 -1.19 -3.78 -3.74
CA ARG A 35 -2.25 -4.71 -3.35
C ARG A 35 -3.39 -4.63 -4.34
N ASP A 36 -4.05 -5.76 -4.51
CA ASP A 36 -5.27 -5.89 -5.31
C ASP A 36 -6.11 -7.05 -4.77
N LEU A 37 -7.32 -7.22 -5.32
CA LEU A 37 -8.12 -8.42 -5.10
C LEU A 37 -7.39 -9.67 -5.66
N PRO A 38 -7.69 -10.86 -5.12
CA PRO A 38 -7.08 -12.09 -5.58
C PRO A 38 -7.45 -12.32 -7.04
N THR A 39 -6.44 -12.45 -7.90
CA THR A 39 -6.65 -12.92 -9.27
C THR A 39 -6.60 -14.44 -9.29
N SER A 40 -7.32 -15.08 -10.22
CA SER A 40 -7.49 -16.54 -10.29
C SER A 40 -6.19 -17.37 -10.36
N GLY A 41 -5.04 -16.74 -10.62
CA GLY A 41 -3.71 -17.36 -10.56
C GLY A 41 -2.99 -17.26 -9.21
N SER A 42 -3.38 -16.33 -8.33
CA SER A 42 -2.75 -16.06 -7.03
C SER A 42 -3.41 -16.82 -5.88
N ALA A 43 -4.74 -17.00 -5.94
CA ALA A 43 -5.52 -17.73 -4.92
C ALA A 43 -5.12 -19.21 -4.78
N ALA A 44 -4.45 -19.79 -5.78
CA ALA A 44 -3.99 -21.18 -5.74
C ALA A 44 -2.69 -21.39 -4.90
N LYS A 45 -1.97 -20.33 -4.53
CA LYS A 45 -0.66 -20.45 -3.85
C LYS A 45 -0.66 -20.21 -2.34
N LYS A 46 -1.72 -19.64 -1.76
CA LYS A 46 -1.76 -19.27 -0.33
C LYS A 46 -2.59 -20.17 0.59
N SER A 47 -3.20 -21.24 0.08
CA SER A 47 -3.90 -22.23 0.90
C SER A 47 -2.97 -23.27 1.57
N ALA A 48 -1.65 -23.05 1.56
CA ALA A 48 -0.65 -24.03 1.99
C ALA A 48 0.02 -23.72 3.34
N ASP A 49 -0.42 -22.69 4.07
CA ASP A 49 0.10 -22.41 5.42
C ASP A 49 -1.02 -22.36 6.46
N SER A 50 -1.44 -23.56 6.88
CA SER A 50 -2.16 -23.81 8.12
C SER A 50 -1.80 -25.21 8.56
N THR A 51 -0.78 -25.29 9.40
CA THR A 51 -0.30 -26.45 10.14
C THR A 51 -1.42 -27.33 10.71
N SER A 52 -1.38 -28.60 10.32
CA SER A 52 -1.96 -29.81 10.94
C SER A 52 -2.82 -29.69 12.21
N THR A 53 -4.07 -30.15 12.13
CA THR A 53 -4.61 -31.12 13.10
C THR A 53 -5.59 -32.07 12.41
N LYS A 54 -5.32 -33.37 12.47
CA LYS A 54 -6.19 -34.46 12.03
C LYS A 54 -7.43 -34.50 12.94
N THR A 55 -8.65 -34.39 12.38
CA THR A 55 -9.78 -35.35 12.54
C THR A 55 -11.09 -34.80 11.96
N ALA A 56 -11.75 -35.65 11.16
CA ALA A 56 -13.20 -35.84 11.02
C ALA A 56 -14.11 -34.82 10.27
N LYS A 57 -14.96 -35.43 9.41
CA LYS A 57 -16.17 -34.96 8.71
C LYS A 57 -15.98 -34.03 7.50
N LYS A 58 -16.20 -34.60 6.29
CA LYS A 58 -16.50 -33.88 5.03
C LYS A 58 -17.65 -32.88 5.28
N PRO A 59 -17.45 -31.55 5.23
CA PRO A 59 -18.56 -30.63 5.22
C PRO A 59 -19.10 -30.50 3.78
N LYS A 60 -20.39 -30.21 3.65
CA LYS A 60 -21.00 -29.77 2.38
C LYS A 60 -20.12 -28.68 1.78
N LYS A 61 -19.76 -28.84 0.51
CA LYS A 61 -18.93 -27.92 -0.27
C LYS A 61 -19.48 -26.50 -0.08
N ASP A 62 -18.76 -25.66 0.65
CA ASP A 62 -19.14 -24.26 0.84
C ASP A 62 -18.85 -23.50 -0.45
N GLU A 63 -19.77 -23.64 -1.40
CA GLU A 63 -19.66 -23.02 -2.72
C GLU A 63 -19.67 -21.49 -2.63
N ARG A 64 -20.29 -20.94 -1.58
CA ARG A 64 -20.30 -19.50 -1.30
C ARG A 64 -18.93 -19.05 -0.80
N GLY A 65 -18.36 -19.70 0.22
CA GLY A 65 -17.02 -19.38 0.70
C GLY A 65 -15.95 -19.54 -0.39
N ALA A 66 -16.05 -20.57 -1.23
CA ALA A 66 -15.15 -20.74 -2.38
C ALA A 66 -15.30 -19.65 -3.45
N LEU A 67 -16.50 -19.07 -3.60
CA LEU A 67 -16.76 -17.95 -4.50
C LEU A 67 -16.21 -16.63 -3.92
N VAL A 68 -16.45 -16.36 -2.63
CA VAL A 68 -15.89 -15.19 -1.91
C VAL A 68 -14.37 -15.19 -2.01
N ASN A 69 -13.71 -16.30 -1.72
CA ASN A 69 -12.24 -16.41 -1.80
C ASN A 69 -11.69 -16.17 -3.21
N ARG A 70 -12.47 -16.48 -4.26
CA ARG A 70 -12.07 -16.23 -5.64
C ARG A 70 -12.30 -14.79 -6.08
N MET A 71 -13.38 -14.17 -5.61
CA MET A 71 -13.68 -12.77 -5.92
C MET A 71 -12.87 -11.79 -5.06
N GLY A 72 -12.46 -12.21 -3.87
CA GLY A 72 -11.81 -11.35 -2.88
C GLY A 72 -12.74 -10.35 -2.20
N VAL A 73 -14.05 -10.43 -2.44
CA VAL A 73 -15.06 -9.55 -1.83
C VAL A 73 -16.17 -10.43 -1.31
N ASP A 74 -16.69 -10.10 -0.14
CA ASP A 74 -17.81 -10.78 0.50
C ASP A 74 -19.09 -9.91 0.47
N PRO A 75 -19.98 -10.09 -0.53
CA PRO A 75 -21.25 -9.37 -0.59
C PRO A 75 -22.20 -9.67 0.57
N TRP A 76 -21.95 -10.74 1.33
CA TRP A 76 -22.80 -11.17 2.44
C TRP A 76 -22.31 -10.67 3.80
N HIS A 77 -21.06 -10.20 3.87
CA HIS A 77 -20.45 -9.61 5.07
C HIS A 77 -19.95 -8.20 4.76
N ASN A 78 -20.89 -7.26 4.59
CA ASN A 78 -20.62 -5.82 4.45
C ASN A 78 -19.61 -5.44 3.34
N TRP A 79 -19.52 -6.23 2.27
CA TRP A 79 -18.54 -6.02 1.19
C TRP A 79 -17.09 -6.09 1.65
N ASP A 80 -16.81 -6.85 2.72
CA ASP A 80 -15.45 -7.05 3.23
C ASP A 80 -14.55 -7.55 2.10
N ALA A 81 -13.45 -6.81 1.88
CA ALA A 81 -12.51 -7.06 0.80
C ALA A 81 -11.22 -7.67 1.34
N HIS A 82 -10.83 -8.80 0.77
CA HIS A 82 -9.56 -9.47 1.03
C HIS A 82 -8.54 -9.08 -0.04
N TYR A 83 -7.73 -8.05 0.27
CA TYR A 83 -6.66 -7.62 -0.62
C TYR A 83 -5.35 -8.38 -0.36
N GLU A 84 -4.71 -8.83 -1.43
CA GLU A 84 -3.42 -9.52 -1.39
C GLU A 84 -2.32 -8.65 -2.00
N VAL A 85 -1.08 -8.79 -1.50
CA VAL A 85 0.09 -8.18 -2.15
C VAL A 85 0.29 -8.83 -3.52
N LEU A 86 0.45 -7.99 -4.55
CA LEU A 86 0.64 -8.47 -5.91
C LEU A 86 1.96 -9.27 -6.05
N PRO A 87 1.96 -10.39 -6.81
CA PRO A 87 3.17 -11.17 -7.03
C PRO A 87 4.30 -10.32 -7.62
N GLY A 88 5.50 -10.42 -7.04
CA GLY A 88 6.68 -9.65 -7.44
C GLY A 88 6.82 -8.30 -6.74
N LYS A 89 5.82 -7.86 -5.95
CA LYS A 89 5.89 -6.63 -5.14
C LYS A 89 6.35 -6.87 -3.70
N GLU A 90 6.57 -8.11 -3.28
CA GLU A 90 6.96 -8.47 -1.92
C GLU A 90 8.29 -7.83 -1.52
N LYS A 91 9.24 -7.76 -2.46
CA LYS A 91 10.53 -7.08 -2.24
C LYS A 91 10.34 -5.59 -2.02
N VAL A 92 9.47 -4.95 -2.81
CA VAL A 92 9.17 -3.51 -2.69
C VAL A 92 8.53 -3.23 -1.34
N VAL A 93 7.54 -4.03 -0.94
CA VAL A 93 6.89 -3.94 0.37
C VAL A 93 7.90 -4.08 1.50
N SER A 94 8.79 -5.08 1.41
CA SER A 94 9.82 -5.32 2.44
C SER A 94 10.79 -4.15 2.55
N GLU A 95 11.22 -3.58 1.42
CA GLU A 95 12.08 -2.39 1.38
C GLU A 95 11.39 -1.16 1.98
N LEU A 96 10.12 -0.92 1.64
CA LEU A 96 9.34 0.20 2.18
C LEU A 96 9.16 0.08 3.70
N LYS A 97 8.90 -1.13 4.21
CA LYS A 97 8.83 -1.40 5.65
C LYS A 97 10.13 -1.08 6.38
N GLN A 98 11.27 -1.57 5.87
CA GLN A 98 12.58 -1.30 6.46
C GLN A 98 12.94 0.19 6.48
N LEU A 99 12.50 0.94 5.47
CA LEU A 99 12.71 2.39 5.43
C LEU A 99 11.74 3.12 6.37
N ALA A 100 10.50 2.67 6.46
CA ALA A 100 9.48 3.22 7.36
C ALA A 100 9.80 3.01 8.85
N GLU A 101 10.55 1.96 9.20
CA GLU A 101 11.07 1.75 10.55
C GLU A 101 12.17 2.77 10.92
N LYS A 102 12.95 3.23 9.94
CA LYS A 102 14.06 4.17 10.13
C LYS A 102 13.65 5.63 9.98
N ALA A 103 12.48 5.87 9.40
CA ALA A 103 11.97 7.19 9.12
C ALA A 103 11.20 7.75 10.32
N ASP A 104 11.45 9.02 10.63
CA ASP A 104 10.71 9.75 11.67
C ASP A 104 9.26 9.98 11.23
N HIS A 105 9.04 10.20 9.93
CA HIS A 105 7.74 10.49 9.32
C HIS A 105 7.61 9.90 7.92
N ILE A 106 6.39 9.57 7.49
CA ILE A 106 6.10 8.97 6.20
C ILE A 106 5.13 9.88 5.42
N TYR A 107 5.57 10.35 4.26
CA TYR A 107 4.77 11.14 3.33
C TYR A 107 4.29 10.27 2.16
N LEU A 108 2.98 10.14 2.03
CA LEU A 108 2.30 9.50 0.90
C LEU A 108 2.03 10.57 -0.17
N ALA A 109 2.86 10.56 -1.21
CA ALA A 109 2.88 11.54 -2.29
C ALA A 109 2.32 10.93 -3.58
N THR A 110 1.11 10.37 -3.48
CA THR A 110 0.33 9.83 -4.61
C THR A 110 -0.50 10.94 -5.27
N ASP A 111 -1.07 10.62 -6.43
CA ASP A 111 -1.80 11.62 -7.24
C ASP A 111 -3.08 12.12 -6.57
N LEU A 112 -3.55 13.28 -7.02
CA LEU A 112 -4.82 13.89 -6.59
C LEU A 112 -6.01 13.25 -7.32
N ASP A 113 -6.14 11.94 -7.21
CA ASP A 113 -7.28 11.20 -7.74
C ASP A 113 -7.66 10.05 -6.80
N ARG A 114 -8.77 9.38 -7.13
CA ARG A 114 -9.28 8.28 -6.33
C ARG A 114 -8.32 7.08 -6.32
N GLU A 115 -7.60 6.87 -7.41
CA GLU A 115 -6.59 5.80 -7.52
C GLU A 115 -5.42 6.08 -6.59
N GLY A 116 -4.91 7.30 -6.59
CA GLY A 116 -3.84 7.76 -5.69
C GLY A 116 -4.22 7.63 -4.23
N GLU A 117 -5.47 7.92 -3.85
CA GLU A 117 -5.96 7.73 -2.48
C GLU A 117 -6.01 6.24 -2.12
N ALA A 118 -6.52 5.38 -3.00
CA ALA A 118 -6.54 3.94 -2.78
C ALA A 118 -5.12 3.35 -2.64
N ILE A 119 -4.16 3.84 -3.44
CA ILE A 119 -2.76 3.44 -3.34
C ILE A 119 -2.15 3.91 -2.01
N ALA A 120 -2.41 5.14 -1.60
CA ALA A 120 -1.95 5.67 -0.31
C ALA A 120 -2.50 4.84 0.86
N TRP A 121 -3.80 4.53 0.83
CA TRP A 121 -4.44 3.67 1.81
C TRP A 121 -3.80 2.28 1.84
N HIS A 122 -3.64 1.61 0.69
CA HIS A 122 -2.98 0.30 0.63
C HIS A 122 -1.55 0.33 1.17
N LEU A 123 -0.79 1.39 0.90
CA LEU A 123 0.57 1.57 1.42
C LEU A 123 0.56 1.68 2.95
N ARG A 124 -0.35 2.48 3.52
CA ARG A 124 -0.53 2.60 4.97
C ARG A 124 -0.86 1.24 5.60
N GLU A 125 -1.85 0.53 5.06
CA GLU A 125 -2.28 -0.77 5.57
C GLU A 125 -1.16 -1.83 5.50
N VAL A 126 -0.34 -1.78 4.45
CA VAL A 126 0.75 -2.75 4.28
C VAL A 126 1.91 -2.46 5.20
N ILE A 127 2.34 -1.19 5.27
CA ILE A 127 3.48 -0.79 6.09
C ILE A 127 3.13 -0.89 7.57
N GLY A 128 1.91 -0.48 7.94
CA GLY A 128 1.38 -0.51 9.31
C GLY A 128 1.99 0.55 10.23
N GLY A 129 1.76 0.41 11.54
CA GLY A 129 2.20 1.37 12.54
C GLY A 129 1.15 2.44 12.84
N ASP A 130 1.57 3.51 13.51
CA ASP A 130 0.66 4.59 13.95
C ASP A 130 0.31 5.53 12.79
N ASP A 131 -0.98 5.79 12.60
CA ASP A 131 -1.55 6.72 11.63
C ASP A 131 -0.98 8.14 11.78
N ALA A 132 -0.58 8.54 13.00
CA ALA A 132 0.02 9.83 13.25
C ALA A 132 1.37 10.03 12.52
N ARG A 133 2.05 8.95 12.12
CA ARG A 133 3.30 9.02 11.35
C ARG A 133 3.09 9.21 9.85
N TYR A 134 1.84 9.16 9.39
CA TYR A 134 1.50 9.27 7.98
C TYR A 134 0.92 10.65 7.66
N SER A 135 1.47 11.27 6.63
CA SER A 135 0.91 12.48 6.02
C SER A 135 0.68 12.27 4.54
N ARG A 136 -0.42 12.84 4.03
CA ARG A 136 -0.76 12.77 2.61
C ARG A 136 -0.36 14.09 1.97
N VAL A 137 0.48 14.00 0.93
CA VAL A 137 0.98 15.17 0.20
C VAL A 137 0.41 15.13 -1.20
N VAL A 138 -0.17 16.26 -1.61
CA VAL A 138 -0.85 16.41 -2.89
C VAL A 138 -0.22 17.55 -3.66
N PHE A 139 -0.03 17.36 -4.95
CA PHE A 139 0.38 18.42 -5.85
C PHE A 139 -0.32 18.24 -7.20
N ASN A 140 -0.75 19.35 -7.78
CA ASN A 140 -1.35 19.36 -9.12
C ASN A 140 -0.29 19.29 -10.24
N GLU A 141 0.94 19.67 -9.92
CA GLU A 141 2.04 19.72 -10.86
C GLU A 141 3.38 19.37 -10.18
N ILE A 142 4.31 18.80 -10.95
CA ILE A 142 5.63 18.40 -10.46
C ILE A 142 6.64 19.53 -10.76
N THR A 143 6.42 20.69 -10.14
CA THR A 143 7.34 21.84 -10.17
C THR A 143 8.03 22.02 -8.82
N LYS A 144 9.22 22.64 -8.81
CA LYS A 144 9.99 22.85 -7.56
C LYS A 144 9.17 23.59 -6.50
N ASN A 145 8.40 24.60 -6.92
CA ASN A 145 7.59 25.41 -6.01
C ASN A 145 6.38 24.63 -5.48
N ALA A 146 5.64 23.95 -6.36
CA ALA A 146 4.48 23.16 -5.95
C ALA A 146 4.86 22.04 -4.98
N ILE A 147 5.95 21.31 -5.26
CA ILE A 147 6.46 20.28 -4.35
C ILE A 147 6.86 20.90 -3.01
N ARG A 148 7.59 22.02 -2.98
CA ARG A 148 7.98 22.60 -1.70
C ARG A 148 6.78 23.04 -0.86
N GLN A 149 5.80 23.69 -1.49
CA GLN A 149 4.57 24.11 -0.83
C GLN A 149 3.76 22.93 -0.30
N ALA A 150 3.64 21.84 -1.09
CA ALA A 150 2.92 20.64 -0.69
C ALA A 150 3.53 19.96 0.56
N PHE A 151 4.85 20.03 0.72
CA PHE A 151 5.56 19.51 1.89
C PHE A 151 5.60 20.48 3.08
N GLU A 152 5.40 21.79 2.86
CA GLU A 152 5.26 22.77 3.94
C GLU A 152 3.88 22.68 4.61
N GLN A 153 2.84 22.26 3.88
CA GLN A 153 1.48 22.05 4.40
C GLN A 153 0.92 20.67 4.01
N PRO A 154 1.44 19.59 4.62
CA PRO A 154 0.93 18.25 4.34
C PRO A 154 -0.51 18.08 4.84
N GLY A 155 -1.35 17.45 4.02
CA GLY A 155 -2.69 17.03 4.42
C GLY A 155 -2.66 15.79 5.33
N ARG A 156 -3.81 15.48 5.93
CA ARG A 156 -4.00 14.21 6.65
C ARG A 156 -4.32 13.11 5.64
N ALA A 157 -3.79 11.91 5.84
CA ALA A 157 -4.28 10.72 5.12
C ALA A 157 -5.67 10.42 5.69
N GLU A 158 -6.73 10.69 4.92
CA GLU A 158 -8.10 10.45 5.38
C GLU A 158 -8.44 8.94 5.31
N HIS A 159 -9.43 8.53 6.11
CA HIS A 159 -9.79 7.13 6.37
C HIS A 159 -10.75 6.57 5.33
#